data_AF-A0A966MP01-F1
#
_entry.id   AF-A0A966MP01-F1
#
_cell.length_a   1.000
_cell.length_b   1.000
_cell.length_c   1.000
_cell.angle_alpha   90.00
_cell.angle_beta   90.00
_cell.angle_gamma   90.00
#
_symmetry.space_group_name_H-M   'P 1'
#
loop_
_entity.id
_entity.type
_entity.pdbx_description
1 polymer ?
#
loop_
_entity_poly.entity_id
_entity_poly.type
_entity_poly.pdbx_seq_one_letter_code
_entity_poly.pdbx_strand_id
1 'polypeptide(L)'
;QSYFLFNTTREQLDYLRFPLGGLLKNQTREIAKKLELNVADKPDSQDICFVPNGDYASVIQKFRPDSFQKGNIKNLDGEVIGVHDGIINFTIGQRKGIKVSDKEPLYVLKINSDKNEIIVGPKDKLGKKNILLKEINLLTDKKDFDQNIYVKVRSTGALLEAKIDINADKTANVNLMNSEDGISPGQACVFYNQDPLGYKVLGGGWIKE
;
A
#
# COMPACT_ATOMS: atom_id res chain seq x y z
N GLN A 1 11.61 -4.17 -4.58
CA GLN A 1 11.64 -2.73 -4.21
C GLN A 1 11.00 -1.83 -5.27
N SER A 2 10.88 -2.28 -6.53
CA SER A 2 10.31 -1.50 -7.63
C SER A 2 8.92 -0.91 -7.37
N TYR A 3 8.11 -1.51 -6.48
CA TYR A 3 6.86 -0.94 -5.98
C TYR A 3 6.99 0.52 -5.54
N PHE A 4 8.06 0.90 -4.85
CA PHE A 4 8.24 2.28 -4.36
C PHE A 4 8.73 3.26 -5.44
N LEU A 5 9.11 2.76 -6.61
CA LEU A 5 9.62 3.55 -7.73
C LEU A 5 8.52 3.89 -8.76
N PHE A 6 7.28 3.47 -8.54
CA PHE A 6 6.18 3.66 -9.48
C PHE A 6 5.91 5.13 -9.83
N ASN A 7 6.22 6.05 -8.91
CA ASN A 7 6.00 7.49 -9.06
C ASN A 7 7.22 8.25 -9.63
N THR A 8 8.26 7.52 -10.03
CA THR A 8 9.43 8.10 -10.73
C THR A 8 8.98 8.60 -12.10
N THR A 9 9.45 9.76 -12.56
CA THR A 9 9.12 10.23 -13.92
C THR A 9 9.99 9.53 -14.97
N ARG A 10 9.55 9.49 -16.23
CA ARG A 10 10.37 8.94 -17.33
C ARG A 10 11.72 9.64 -17.45
N GLU A 11 11.74 10.97 -17.35
CA GLU A 11 12.96 11.78 -17.36
C GLU A 11 13.92 11.40 -16.22
N GLN A 12 13.40 11.12 -15.02
CA GLN A 12 14.23 10.67 -13.90
C GLN A 12 14.85 9.29 -14.16
N LEU A 13 14.13 8.39 -14.85
CA LEU A 13 14.64 7.05 -15.17
C LEU A 13 15.91 7.10 -16.04
N ASP A 14 16.07 8.11 -16.90
CA ASP A 14 17.25 8.25 -17.76
C ASP A 14 18.55 8.43 -16.96
N TYR A 15 18.44 9.03 -15.77
CA TYR A 15 19.57 9.30 -14.87
C TYR A 15 19.78 8.20 -13.81
N LEU A 16 18.77 7.37 -13.55
CA LEU A 16 18.84 6.36 -12.50
C LEU A 16 19.68 5.16 -12.92
N ARG A 17 20.47 4.62 -11.98
CA ARG A 17 21.22 3.37 -12.14
C ARG A 17 20.94 2.49 -10.94
N PHE A 18 20.67 1.22 -11.20
CA PHE A 18 20.41 0.21 -10.17
C PHE A 18 21.56 -0.81 -10.13
N PRO A 19 22.74 -0.44 -9.61
CA PRO A 19 23.93 -1.31 -9.63
C PRO A 19 23.74 -2.62 -8.88
N LEU A 20 22.79 -2.65 -7.93
CA LEU A 20 22.44 -3.85 -7.15
C LEU A 20 21.25 -4.62 -7.74
N GLY A 21 20.63 -4.15 -8.83
CA GLY A 21 19.38 -4.69 -9.35
C GLY A 21 19.48 -6.14 -9.86
N GLY A 22 20.67 -6.55 -10.30
CA GLY A 22 20.97 -7.93 -10.73
C GLY A 22 21.55 -8.81 -9.62
N LEU A 23 21.69 -8.30 -8.40
CA LEU A 23 22.29 -9.04 -7.29
C LEU A 23 21.24 -9.43 -6.26
N LEU A 24 21.35 -10.66 -5.78
CA LEU A 24 20.62 -11.11 -4.61
C LEU A 24 21.15 -10.42 -3.36
N LYS A 25 20.28 -10.27 -2.36
CA LYS A 25 20.61 -9.57 -1.11
C LYS A 25 21.81 -10.18 -0.40
N ASN A 26 21.92 -11.51 -0.35
CA ASN A 26 23.07 -12.20 0.23
C ASN A 26 24.38 -11.87 -0.52
N GLN A 27 24.36 -11.82 -1.86
CA GLN A 27 25.53 -11.44 -2.66
C GLN A 27 25.99 -10.01 -2.33
N THR A 28 25.05 -9.07 -2.16
CA THR A 28 25.41 -7.69 -1.77
C THR A 28 26.06 -7.62 -0.38
N ARG A 29 25.62 -8.45 0.58
CA ARG A 29 26.24 -8.53 1.91
C ARG A 29 27.64 -9.12 1.86
N GLU A 30 27.85 -10.17 1.06
CA GLU A 30 29.18 -10.77 0.88
C GLU A 30 30.16 -9.82 0.20
N ILE A 31 29.71 -9.03 -0.78
CA ILE A 31 30.54 -7.97 -1.37
C ILE A 31 30.92 -6.92 -0.31
N ALA A 32 29.95 -6.48 0.52
CA ALA A 32 30.21 -5.51 1.58
C ALA A 32 31.24 -6.03 2.61
N LYS A 33 31.17 -7.31 2.98
CA LYS A 33 32.14 -7.96 3.86
C LYS A 33 33.54 -8.02 3.24
N LYS A 34 33.64 -8.43 1.98
CA LYS A 34 34.93 -8.50 1.25
C LYS A 34 35.61 -7.13 1.10
N LEU A 35 34.81 -6.06 1.04
CA LEU A 35 35.29 -4.68 0.98
C LEU A 35 35.48 -4.04 2.36
N GLU A 36 35.31 -4.81 3.45
CA GLU A 36 35.46 -4.36 4.84
C GLU A 36 34.58 -3.14 5.17
N LEU A 37 33.39 -3.06 4.58
CA LEU A 37 32.45 -1.96 4.85
C LEU A 37 31.82 -2.12 6.24
N ASN A 38 31.84 -1.07 7.04
CA ASN A 38 31.25 -1.02 8.38
C ASN A 38 29.73 -1.31 8.44
N VAL A 39 29.04 -1.28 7.30
CA VAL A 39 27.61 -1.56 7.15
C VAL A 39 27.29 -3.01 6.76
N ALA A 40 28.30 -3.87 6.56
CA ALA A 40 28.11 -5.22 6.02
C ALA A 40 27.10 -6.07 6.83
N ASP A 41 27.17 -5.99 8.15
CA ASP A 41 26.29 -6.72 9.07
C ASP A 41 25.13 -5.87 9.61
N LYS A 42 25.01 -4.61 9.15
CA LYS A 42 23.92 -3.73 9.59
C LYS A 42 22.57 -4.35 9.18
N PRO A 43 21.60 -4.48 10.11
CA PRO A 43 20.25 -4.86 9.76
C PRO A 43 19.64 -3.87 8.77
N ASP A 44 18.80 -4.36 7.87
CA ASP A 44 18.09 -3.49 6.95
C ASP A 44 17.11 -2.60 7.71
N SER A 45 17.07 -1.32 7.38
CA SER A 45 16.09 -0.39 7.94
C SER A 45 14.68 -0.95 7.71
N GLN A 46 13.96 -1.14 8.82
CA GLN A 46 12.54 -1.41 8.82
C GLN A 46 11.82 -0.09 9.11
N ASP A 47 10.58 0.04 8.64
CA ASP A 47 9.72 1.22 8.82
C ASP A 47 10.13 2.50 8.05
N ILE A 48 9.43 3.59 8.35
CA ILE A 48 9.54 4.87 7.66
C ILE A 48 10.91 5.51 8.00
N CYS A 49 11.72 5.80 6.98
CA CYS A 49 13.13 6.19 7.14
C CYS A 49 13.40 7.38 8.09
N PHE A 50 12.42 8.28 8.27
CA PHE A 50 12.53 9.48 9.11
C PHE A 50 11.79 9.37 10.45
N VAL A 51 11.19 8.21 10.74
CA VAL A 51 10.50 7.94 12.01
C VAL A 51 11.37 7.05 12.86
N PRO A 52 11.98 7.56 13.94
CA PRO A 52 12.77 6.73 14.85
C PRO A 52 11.86 5.74 15.58
N ASN A 53 12.33 4.49 15.72
CA ASN A 53 11.71 3.44 16.53
C ASN A 53 10.27 3.05 16.15
N GLY A 54 9.83 3.32 14.91
CA GLY A 54 8.51 2.92 14.42
C GLY A 54 7.32 3.68 15.03
N ASP A 55 7.57 4.70 15.86
CA ASP A 55 6.54 5.50 16.53
C ASP A 55 6.02 6.63 15.62
N TYR A 56 5.40 6.25 14.51
CA TYR A 56 4.80 7.21 13.59
C TYR A 56 3.62 7.96 14.23
N ALA A 57 2.96 7.33 15.20
CA ALA A 57 1.83 7.92 15.92
C ALA A 57 2.25 9.19 16.65
N SER A 58 3.36 9.19 17.40
CA SER A 58 3.83 10.41 18.08
C SER A 58 4.30 11.49 17.13
N VAL A 59 4.87 11.13 15.97
CA VAL A 59 5.23 12.09 14.92
C VAL A 59 3.97 12.76 14.40
N ILE A 60 2.94 11.99 14.04
CA ILE A 60 1.68 12.54 13.54
C ILE A 60 0.97 13.37 14.61
N GLN A 61 0.99 12.95 15.89
CA GLN A 61 0.40 13.70 16.99
C GLN A 61 0.97 15.12 17.12
N LYS A 62 2.27 15.28 16.87
CA LYS A 62 2.94 16.61 16.89
C LYS A 62 2.49 17.49 15.73
N PHE A 63 2.25 16.94 14.55
CA PHE A 63 1.89 17.70 13.34
C PHE A 63 0.37 17.88 13.16
N ARG A 64 -0.44 16.96 13.68
CA ARG A 64 -1.89 16.89 13.55
C ARG A 64 -2.49 16.40 14.88
N PRO A 65 -2.47 17.19 15.97
CA PRO A 65 -2.96 16.77 17.27
C PRO A 65 -4.43 16.32 17.24
N ASP A 66 -5.23 16.90 16.35
CA ASP A 66 -6.64 16.54 16.13
C ASP A 66 -6.85 15.11 15.60
N SER A 67 -5.80 14.42 15.13
CA SER A 67 -5.92 13.03 14.65
C SER A 67 -6.10 11.99 15.77
N PHE A 68 -5.93 12.40 17.04
CA PHE A 68 -6.07 11.55 18.23
C PHE A 68 -7.40 11.76 18.96
N GLN A 69 -8.43 12.14 18.23
CA GLN A 69 -9.77 12.32 18.78
C GLN A 69 -10.49 10.99 18.94
N LYS A 70 -11.16 10.81 20.10
CA LYS A 70 -11.99 9.65 20.33
C LYS A 70 -13.15 9.61 19.33
N GLY A 71 -13.41 8.43 18.79
CA GLY A 71 -14.41 8.21 17.75
C GLY A 71 -15.13 6.88 17.92
N ASN A 72 -16.23 6.70 17.19
CA ASN A 72 -17.08 5.52 17.34
C ASN A 72 -16.56 4.34 16.50
N ILE A 73 -16.64 3.15 17.08
CA ILE A 73 -16.50 1.89 16.35
C ILE A 73 -17.92 1.38 16.06
N LYS A 74 -18.26 1.22 14.79
CA LYS A 74 -19.58 0.75 14.35
C LYS A 74 -19.53 -0.63 13.69
N ASN A 75 -20.58 -1.41 13.85
CA ASN A 75 -20.81 -2.61 13.04
C ASN A 75 -21.41 -2.25 11.67
N LEU A 76 -21.69 -3.27 10.85
CA LEU A 76 -22.31 -3.10 9.53
C LEU A 76 -23.75 -2.58 9.58
N ASP A 77 -24.46 -2.80 10.70
CA ASP A 77 -25.81 -2.31 10.94
C ASP A 77 -25.83 -0.84 11.38
N GLY A 78 -24.64 -0.24 11.59
CA GLY A 78 -24.47 1.14 12.00
C GLY A 78 -24.54 1.37 13.51
N GLU A 79 -24.68 0.31 14.30
CA GLU A 79 -24.69 0.35 15.76
C GLU A 79 -23.29 0.62 16.31
N VAL A 80 -23.21 1.44 17.35
CA VAL A 80 -21.94 1.73 18.03
C VAL A 80 -21.64 0.57 19.00
N ILE A 81 -20.56 -0.15 18.72
CA ILE A 81 -20.11 -1.33 19.49
C ILE A 81 -18.83 -1.06 20.31
N GLY A 82 -18.28 0.14 20.21
CA GLY A 82 -17.08 0.54 20.94
C GLY A 82 -16.62 1.95 20.61
N VAL A 83 -15.48 2.33 21.20
CA VAL A 83 -14.84 3.63 21.00
C VAL A 83 -13.35 3.40 20.75
N HIS A 84 -12.76 4.20 19.86
CA HIS A 84 -11.34 4.18 19.56
C HIS A 84 -10.66 5.51 19.93
N ASP A 85 -9.34 5.49 20.12
CA ASP A 85 -8.54 6.67 20.53
C ASP A 85 -7.91 7.41 19.33
N GLY A 86 -8.67 7.57 18.24
CA GLY A 86 -8.21 8.17 16.97
C GLY A 86 -8.08 7.20 15.81
N ILE A 87 -8.62 7.59 14.65
CA ILE A 87 -8.63 6.80 13.41
C ILE A 87 -7.23 6.48 12.87
N ILE A 88 -6.22 7.26 13.28
CA ILE A 88 -4.83 7.10 12.85
C ILE A 88 -4.22 5.76 13.27
N ASN A 89 -4.77 5.13 14.31
CA ASN A 89 -4.31 3.84 14.82
C ASN A 89 -4.89 2.64 14.05
N PHE A 90 -5.62 2.90 12.96
CA PHE A 90 -6.34 1.89 12.20
C PHE A 90 -5.97 1.93 10.72
N THR A 91 -5.91 0.76 10.12
CA THR A 91 -5.80 0.57 8.67
C THR A 91 -6.89 -0.40 8.21
N ILE A 92 -7.40 -0.26 6.99
CA ILE A 92 -8.39 -1.20 6.46
C ILE A 92 -7.77 -2.61 6.41
N GLY A 93 -8.54 -3.62 6.84
CA GLY A 93 -8.10 -4.99 7.02
C GLY A 93 -7.37 -5.27 8.34
N GLN A 94 -7.17 -4.26 9.21
CA GLN A 94 -6.60 -4.47 10.53
C GLN A 94 -7.55 -5.25 11.44
N ARG A 95 -7.01 -6.24 12.15
CA ARG A 95 -7.71 -7.03 13.19
C ARG A 95 -7.31 -6.63 14.61
N LYS A 96 -6.01 -6.50 14.85
CA LYS A 96 -5.46 -6.21 16.19
C LYS A 96 -5.76 -4.75 16.58
N GLY A 97 -5.97 -4.49 17.86
CA GLY A 97 -6.14 -3.13 18.38
C GLY A 97 -7.55 -2.54 18.32
N ILE A 98 -8.54 -3.26 17.77
CA ILE A 98 -9.97 -2.84 17.77
C ILE A 98 -10.55 -2.83 19.19
N LYS A 99 -10.09 -3.74 20.08
CA LYS A 99 -10.50 -3.83 21.50
C LYS A 99 -12.02 -3.98 21.72
N VAL A 100 -12.76 -4.47 20.72
CA VAL A 100 -14.17 -4.84 20.83
C VAL A 100 -14.29 -6.36 20.85
N SER A 101 -15.07 -6.88 21.79
CA SER A 101 -15.37 -8.31 21.88
C SER A 101 -16.58 -8.63 21.02
N ASP A 102 -16.48 -9.67 20.19
CA ASP A 102 -17.56 -10.16 19.34
C ASP A 102 -17.45 -11.69 19.24
N LYS A 103 -18.52 -12.36 18.81
CA LYS A 103 -18.56 -13.82 18.56
C LYS A 103 -17.59 -14.23 17.46
N GLU A 104 -17.40 -13.36 16.46
CA GLU A 104 -16.49 -13.59 15.34
C GLU A 104 -15.34 -12.58 15.30
N PRO A 105 -14.18 -12.91 14.70
CA PRO A 105 -13.09 -11.96 14.55
C PRO A 105 -13.47 -10.75 13.68
N LEU A 106 -13.40 -9.55 14.25
CA LEU A 106 -13.66 -8.29 13.56
C LEU A 106 -12.42 -7.73 12.86
N TYR A 107 -12.65 -7.12 11.70
CA TYR A 107 -11.66 -6.41 10.90
C TYR A 107 -12.16 -5.01 10.56
N VAL A 108 -11.27 -4.03 10.45
CA VAL A 108 -11.60 -2.67 9.99
C VAL A 108 -11.98 -2.73 8.51
N LEU A 109 -13.26 -2.52 8.19
CA LEU A 109 -13.78 -2.52 6.82
C LEU A 109 -13.68 -1.14 6.17
N LYS A 110 -13.89 -0.08 6.96
CA LYS A 110 -13.88 1.30 6.48
C LYS A 110 -13.45 2.24 7.58
N ILE A 111 -12.76 3.31 7.19
CA ILE A 111 -12.44 4.45 8.06
C ILE A 111 -13.14 5.67 7.47
N ASN A 112 -13.97 6.34 8.27
CA ASN A 112 -14.64 7.58 7.91
C ASN A 112 -14.00 8.74 8.67
N SER A 113 -13.09 9.45 8.00
CA SER A 113 -12.39 10.59 8.60
C SER A 113 -13.31 11.76 8.93
N ASP A 114 -14.32 12.01 8.10
CA ASP A 114 -15.20 13.18 8.24
C ASP A 114 -16.11 13.05 9.47
N LYS A 115 -16.51 11.82 9.81
CA LYS A 115 -17.32 11.53 11.00
C LYS A 115 -16.49 11.08 12.21
N ASN A 116 -15.19 10.87 12.03
CA ASN A 116 -14.31 10.24 13.02
C ASN A 116 -14.86 8.88 13.51
N GLU A 117 -15.16 7.98 12.58
CA GLU A 117 -15.71 6.66 12.88
C GLU A 117 -14.98 5.55 12.10
N ILE A 118 -14.88 4.36 12.69
CA ILE A 118 -14.44 3.16 11.98
C ILE A 118 -15.59 2.15 11.90
N ILE A 119 -15.72 1.50 10.75
CA ILE A 119 -16.69 0.41 10.55
C ILE A 119 -15.92 -0.90 10.57
N VAL A 120 -16.38 -1.84 11.39
CA VAL A 120 -15.78 -3.17 11.54
C VAL A 120 -16.78 -4.26 11.19
N GLY A 121 -16.26 -5.42 10.80
CA GLY A 121 -17.08 -6.58 10.49
C GLY A 121 -16.24 -7.80 10.11
N PRO A 122 -16.88 -8.87 9.63
CA PRO A 122 -16.21 -10.12 9.30
C PRO A 122 -15.32 -9.98 8.06
N LYS A 123 -14.33 -10.88 7.94
CA LYS A 123 -13.28 -10.81 6.92
C LYS A 123 -13.83 -10.86 5.49
N ASP A 124 -14.88 -11.63 5.25
CA ASP A 124 -15.52 -11.81 3.94
C ASP A 124 -16.04 -10.51 3.31
N LYS A 125 -16.22 -9.45 4.12
CA LYS A 125 -16.64 -8.11 3.66
C LYS A 125 -15.48 -7.20 3.24
N LEU A 126 -14.22 -7.63 3.38
CA LEU A 126 -13.05 -6.84 2.96
C LEU A 126 -12.76 -6.94 1.47
N GLY A 127 -13.24 -7.99 0.81
CA GLY A 127 -12.89 -8.30 -0.57
C GLY A 127 -13.42 -7.24 -1.53
N LYS A 128 -12.51 -6.60 -2.27
CA LYS A 128 -12.84 -5.70 -3.37
C LYS A 128 -12.29 -6.25 -4.69
N LYS A 129 -13.06 -6.05 -5.76
CA LYS A 129 -12.62 -6.30 -7.14
C LYS A 129 -12.32 -5.03 -7.93
N ASN A 130 -13.06 -3.96 -7.67
CA ASN A 130 -12.92 -2.70 -8.41
C ASN A 130 -12.17 -1.71 -7.54
N ILE A 131 -11.16 -1.06 -8.10
CA ILE A 131 -10.33 -0.07 -7.42
C ILE A 131 -10.29 1.18 -8.27
N LEU A 132 -10.64 2.31 -7.67
CA LEU A 132 -10.52 3.61 -8.30
C LEU A 132 -9.19 4.24 -7.92
N LEU A 133 -8.42 4.66 -8.92
CA LEU A 133 -7.12 5.29 -8.75
C LEU A 133 -7.14 6.76 -9.15
N LYS A 134 -6.30 7.55 -8.50
CA LYS A 134 -6.02 8.95 -8.84
C LYS A 134 -4.52 9.19 -8.98
N GLU A 135 -4.17 10.30 -9.61
CA GLU A 135 -2.79 10.76 -9.76
C GLU A 135 -1.90 9.68 -10.43
N ILE A 136 -2.41 9.10 -11.52
CA ILE A 136 -1.70 8.06 -12.27
C ILE A 136 -0.39 8.62 -12.85
N ASN A 137 0.69 7.86 -12.66
CA ASN A 137 1.97 8.03 -13.33
C ASN A 137 2.27 6.81 -14.22
N LEU A 138 2.57 7.04 -15.50
CA LEU A 138 2.85 5.98 -16.48
C LEU A 138 4.32 6.03 -16.93
N LEU A 139 5.03 4.92 -16.74
CA LEU A 139 6.41 4.72 -17.19
C LEU A 139 6.49 4.17 -18.61
N THR A 140 5.36 3.70 -19.15
CA THR A 140 5.24 3.12 -20.48
C THR A 140 4.02 3.65 -21.21
N ASP A 141 3.86 3.30 -22.48
CA ASP A 141 2.79 3.79 -23.34
C ASP A 141 1.46 3.08 -23.04
N LYS A 142 0.34 3.76 -23.30
CA LYS A 142 -1.01 3.25 -22.98
C LYS A 142 -1.33 1.89 -23.61
N LYS A 143 -0.75 1.57 -24.76
CA LYS A 143 -0.92 0.28 -25.46
C LYS A 143 -0.55 -0.93 -24.60
N ASP A 144 0.36 -0.79 -23.63
CA ASP A 144 0.77 -1.89 -22.77
C ASP A 144 -0.36 -2.32 -21.80
N PHE A 145 -1.42 -1.51 -21.69
CA PHE A 145 -2.60 -1.74 -20.85
C PHE A 145 -3.79 -2.33 -21.62
N ASP A 146 -3.67 -2.58 -22.93
CA ASP A 146 -4.74 -3.16 -23.75
C ASP A 146 -4.95 -4.68 -23.49
N GLN A 147 -4.13 -5.25 -22.61
CA GLN A 147 -4.16 -6.66 -22.20
C GLN A 147 -4.33 -6.77 -20.68
N ASN A 148 -4.57 -8.00 -20.20
CA ASN A 148 -4.50 -8.26 -18.78
C ASN A 148 -3.07 -8.02 -18.28
N ILE A 149 -2.96 -7.31 -17.16
CA ILE A 149 -1.68 -7.04 -16.51
C ILE A 149 -1.73 -7.47 -15.05
N TYR A 150 -0.61 -7.33 -14.36
CA TYR A 150 -0.52 -7.57 -12.94
C TYR A 150 -0.53 -6.25 -12.17
N VAL A 151 -1.12 -6.25 -10.98
CA VAL A 151 -1.07 -5.13 -10.05
C VAL A 151 -0.64 -5.57 -8.66
N LYS A 152 -0.02 -4.65 -7.91
CA LYS A 152 0.14 -4.76 -6.46
C LYS A 152 -0.56 -3.59 -5.79
N VAL A 153 -1.45 -3.91 -4.85
CA VAL A 153 -2.16 -2.92 -4.01
C VAL A 153 -1.45 -2.63 -2.68
N ARG A 154 -0.35 -3.37 -2.40
CA ARG A 154 0.53 -3.20 -1.24
C ARG A 154 1.92 -3.76 -1.55
N SER A 155 2.96 -3.21 -0.93
CA SER A 155 4.37 -3.53 -1.26
C SER A 155 4.74 -5.01 -1.07
N THR A 156 4.25 -5.62 0.01
CA THR A 156 4.44 -7.04 0.36
C THR A 156 3.39 -7.97 -0.23
N GLY A 157 2.43 -7.42 -0.99
CA GLY A 157 1.33 -8.17 -1.57
C GLY A 157 1.76 -9.05 -2.75
N ALA A 158 0.93 -10.04 -3.05
CA ALA A 158 1.01 -10.82 -4.26
C ALA A 158 0.72 -9.96 -5.49
N LEU A 159 1.14 -10.45 -6.66
CA LEU A 159 0.70 -9.88 -7.94
C LEU A 159 -0.72 -10.37 -8.22
N LEU A 160 -1.61 -9.44 -8.55
CA LEU A 160 -3.01 -9.70 -8.82
C LEU A 160 -3.27 -9.43 -10.30
N GLU A 161 -3.89 -10.36 -11.00
CA GLU A 161 -4.31 -10.13 -12.39
C GLU A 161 -5.47 -9.13 -12.44
N ALA A 162 -5.36 -8.16 -13.35
CA ALA A 162 -6.35 -7.10 -13.50
C ALA A 162 -6.43 -6.55 -14.92
N LYS A 163 -7.56 -5.93 -15.24
CA LYS A 163 -7.72 -5.01 -16.37
C LYS A 163 -7.72 -3.58 -15.87
N ILE A 164 -7.11 -2.67 -16.62
CA ILE A 164 -6.99 -1.26 -16.24
C ILE A 164 -7.55 -0.36 -17.34
N ASP A 165 -8.56 0.43 -16.98
CA ASP A 165 -9.12 1.46 -17.84
C ASP A 165 -8.57 2.81 -17.40
N ILE A 166 -7.60 3.36 -18.16
CA ILE A 166 -6.94 4.63 -17.86
C ILE A 166 -7.73 5.78 -18.48
N ASN A 167 -8.19 6.71 -17.65
CA ASN A 167 -8.94 7.88 -18.05
C ASN A 167 -8.03 9.04 -18.49
N ALA A 168 -8.61 10.07 -19.11
CA ALA A 168 -7.86 11.24 -19.60
C ALA A 168 -7.35 12.16 -18.46
N ASP A 169 -8.00 12.14 -17.31
CA ASP A 169 -7.78 13.03 -16.16
C ASP A 169 -6.78 12.47 -15.13
N LYS A 170 -5.88 11.57 -15.55
CA LYS A 170 -4.94 10.84 -14.66
C LYS A 170 -5.65 10.04 -13.56
N THR A 171 -6.85 9.55 -13.81
CA THR A 171 -7.51 8.53 -13.01
C THR A 171 -7.54 7.20 -13.75
N ALA A 172 -7.79 6.10 -13.04
CA ALA A 172 -7.99 4.80 -13.68
C ALA A 172 -8.93 3.92 -12.86
N ASN A 173 -9.65 3.03 -13.54
CA ASN A 173 -10.40 1.95 -12.91
C ASN A 173 -9.62 0.65 -13.06
N VAL A 174 -9.33 -0.03 -11.96
CA VAL A 174 -8.68 -1.34 -11.95
C VAL A 174 -9.73 -2.38 -11.58
N ASN A 175 -9.92 -3.34 -12.47
CA ASN A 175 -10.84 -4.46 -12.30
C ASN A 175 -10.01 -5.73 -12.07
N LEU A 176 -9.94 -6.17 -10.81
CA LEU A 176 -9.24 -7.40 -10.43
C LEU A 176 -10.00 -8.64 -10.89
N MET A 177 -9.28 -9.64 -11.39
CA MET A 177 -9.85 -10.93 -11.77
C MET A 177 -10.45 -11.65 -10.55
N ASN A 178 -9.68 -11.68 -9.46
CA ASN A 178 -10.06 -12.21 -8.16
C ASN A 178 -10.17 -11.08 -7.13
N SER A 179 -11.04 -11.26 -6.14
CA SER A 179 -11.20 -10.28 -5.05
C SER A 179 -9.94 -10.26 -4.17
N GLU A 180 -9.51 -9.08 -3.73
CA GLU A 180 -8.42 -8.91 -2.75
C GLU A 180 -8.94 -8.18 -1.50
N ASP A 181 -8.52 -8.67 -0.33
CA ASP A 181 -8.87 -8.09 0.96
C ASP A 181 -7.93 -6.94 1.34
N GLY A 182 -8.45 -5.93 2.05
CA GLY A 182 -7.62 -4.92 2.70
C GLY A 182 -7.08 -3.83 1.76
N ILE A 183 -7.71 -3.66 0.59
CA ILE A 183 -7.44 -2.53 -0.30
C ILE A 183 -7.76 -1.22 0.41
N SER A 184 -6.73 -0.42 0.66
CA SER A 184 -6.79 0.76 1.52
C SER A 184 -6.60 2.06 0.71
N PRO A 185 -7.53 3.02 0.77
CA PRO A 185 -7.32 4.36 0.22
C PRO A 185 -6.03 4.99 0.75
N GLY A 186 -5.30 5.67 -0.13
CA GLY A 186 -3.98 6.26 0.14
C GLY A 186 -2.80 5.31 -0.06
N GLN A 187 -3.02 3.99 -0.20
CA GLN A 187 -1.95 3.09 -0.66
C GLN A 187 -1.75 3.21 -2.17
N ALA A 188 -0.57 2.80 -2.64
CA ALA A 188 -0.28 2.76 -4.07
C ALA A 188 -0.83 1.48 -4.70
N CYS A 189 -1.38 1.61 -5.90
CA CYS A 189 -1.62 0.50 -6.81
C CYS A 189 -0.60 0.59 -7.94
N VAL A 190 0.31 -0.39 -8.01
CA VAL A 190 1.44 -0.39 -8.95
C VAL A 190 1.21 -1.44 -10.02
N PHE A 191 1.45 -1.06 -11.26
CA PHE A 191 1.17 -1.85 -12.46
C PHE A 191 2.42 -2.57 -12.93
N TYR A 192 2.27 -3.82 -13.34
CA TYR A 192 3.34 -4.69 -13.78
C TYR A 192 2.94 -5.46 -15.03
N ASN A 193 3.89 -5.66 -15.94
CA ASN A 193 3.81 -6.68 -16.97
C ASN A 193 4.91 -7.71 -16.74
N GLN A 194 4.67 -8.95 -17.19
CA GLN A 194 5.70 -9.97 -17.22
C GLN A 194 6.41 -9.96 -18.58
N ASP A 195 7.74 -9.88 -18.56
CA ASP A 195 8.62 -9.99 -19.72
C ASP A 195 9.69 -11.08 -19.46
N PRO A 196 10.57 -11.40 -20.44
CA PRO A 196 11.59 -12.44 -20.27
C PRO A 196 12.60 -12.18 -19.13
N LEU A 197 12.73 -10.94 -18.66
CA LEU A 197 13.64 -10.56 -17.56
C LEU A 197 12.93 -10.59 -16.20
N GLY A 198 11.59 -10.56 -16.17
CA GLY A 198 10.77 -10.67 -14.97
C GLY A 198 9.57 -9.73 -15.00
N TYR A 199 9.24 -9.13 -13.86
CA TYR A 199 8.11 -8.20 -13.76
C TYR A 199 8.58 -6.75 -13.95
N LYS A 200 8.25 -6.18 -15.10
CA LYS A 200 8.50 -4.77 -15.45
C LYS A 200 7.41 -3.88 -14.84
N VAL A 201 7.82 -2.81 -14.16
CA VAL A 201 6.88 -1.77 -13.68
C VAL A 201 6.41 -0.93 -14.86
N LEU A 202 5.10 -0.77 -15.01
CA LEU A 202 4.48 0.06 -16.05
C LEU A 202 4.09 1.46 -15.54
N GLY A 203 3.98 1.61 -14.22
CA GLY A 203 3.51 2.81 -13.56
C GLY A 203 2.68 2.48 -12.32
N GLY A 204 1.82 3.41 -11.91
CA GLY A 204 0.88 3.21 -10.82
C GLY A 204 0.15 4.49 -10.45
N GLY A 205 -0.61 4.45 -9.36
CA GLY A 205 -1.24 5.63 -8.78
C GLY A 205 -1.74 5.37 -7.36
N TRP A 206 -2.45 6.34 -6.80
CA TRP A 206 -2.96 6.26 -5.44
C TRP A 206 -4.39 5.75 -5.40
N ILE A 207 -4.64 4.77 -4.55
CA ILE A 207 -5.97 4.20 -4.33
C ILE A 207 -6.85 5.28 -3.71
N LYS A 208 -7.97 5.57 -4.39
CA LYS A 208 -9.01 6.48 -3.92
C LYS A 208 -10.15 5.71 -3.27
N GLU A 209 -10.57 4.61 -3.89
CA GLU A 209 -11.69 3.76 -3.43
C GLU A 209 -11.48 2.28 -3.78
#